data_AF-A0A2V5ZPR8-F1
#
_entry.id   AF-A0A2V5ZPR8-F1
#
_cell.length_a   1.000
_cell.length_b   1.000
_cell.length_c   1.000
_cell.angle_alpha   90.00
_cell.angle_beta   90.00
_cell.angle_gamma   90.00
#
_symmetry.space_group_name_H-M   'P 1'
#
loop_
_entity.id
_entity.type
_entity.pdbx_description
1 polymer ?
#
loop_
_entity_poly.entity_id
_entity_poly.type
_entity_poly.pdbx_seq_one_letter_code
_entity_poly.pdbx_strand_id
1 'polypeptide(L)'
;MPGSEEFIQSAVHALEAGGLAVWVRRGLVVIAILFIAGYHLWHFRGLSTSQGMDQAQIGRAIARGEGWTTKMARPLAVGQLQAHGKDVAKNIWSDTYNAPLPPLVNAIALLPVKALWKMNPRTIVYAGDKAIAVMSILLFFTSVAVLFFTARRLFDERLALLVCGLVLLCDAMWQYVLSGLPQMLILLLLNITLYFLIRAIEAQHRDETPLKWLIMAGAGFGLLALSHALTFWIFLAALIFSALFFRPRVWAALFMLVACALVYLPWLIRTWIVAGNPGGVALYSIYGGIGHDEWAWMRELHLDAGLPVLGAIRDKLTSGVISQSAHLFEYFGLSAVALIFFVSLLHTFKRTETAAFRWLLLAMWGGAAFGMALYGIN
;
A
#
# COMPACT_ATOMS: atom_id res chain seq x y z
N MET A 1 3.15 -54.06 6.35
CA MET A 1 3.63 -52.74 5.90
C MET A 1 3.46 -52.73 4.40
N PRO A 2 2.70 -51.80 3.80
CA PRO A 2 2.59 -51.72 2.35
C PRO A 2 4.00 -51.58 1.78
N GLY A 3 4.35 -52.43 0.81
CA GLY A 3 5.68 -52.45 0.21
C GLY A 3 5.93 -51.16 -0.58
N SER A 4 7.19 -50.73 -0.68
CA SER A 4 7.58 -49.56 -1.48
C SER A 4 7.06 -49.64 -2.93
N GLU A 5 6.88 -50.85 -3.47
CA GLU A 5 6.30 -51.09 -4.80
C GLU A 5 4.81 -50.74 -4.88
N GLU A 6 4.01 -51.03 -3.85
CA GLU A 6 2.60 -50.66 -3.77
C GLU A 6 2.42 -49.13 -3.69
N PHE A 7 3.32 -48.44 -2.97
CA PHE A 7 3.35 -46.98 -2.91
C PHE A 7 3.74 -46.36 -4.26
N ILE A 8 4.73 -46.92 -4.95
CA ILE A 8 5.16 -46.44 -6.28
C ILE A 8 4.07 -46.72 -7.32
N GLN A 9 3.45 -47.91 -7.32
CA GLN A 9 2.38 -48.25 -8.25
C GLN A 9 1.13 -47.40 -8.00
N SER A 10 0.72 -47.18 -6.75
CA SER A 10 -0.42 -46.30 -6.44
C SER A 10 -0.13 -44.83 -6.77
N ALA A 11 1.10 -44.36 -6.56
CA ALA A 11 1.52 -43.02 -6.99
C ALA A 11 1.51 -42.87 -8.52
N VAL A 12 2.00 -43.87 -9.28
CA VAL A 12 1.96 -43.86 -10.75
C VAL A 12 0.53 -43.95 -11.25
N HIS A 13 -0.30 -44.85 -10.71
CA HIS A 13 -1.69 -45.01 -11.11
C HIS A 13 -2.53 -43.76 -10.84
N ALA A 14 -2.30 -43.08 -9.71
CA ALA A 14 -2.99 -41.84 -9.42
C ALA A 14 -2.44 -40.64 -10.22
N LEU A 15 -1.19 -40.72 -10.71
CA LEU A 15 -0.62 -39.78 -11.69
C LEU A 15 -1.27 -39.96 -13.07
N GLU A 16 -1.46 -41.21 -13.50
CA GLU A 16 -2.15 -41.60 -14.73
C GLU A 16 -3.66 -41.31 -14.68
N ALA A 17 -4.31 -41.49 -13.53
CA ALA A 17 -5.72 -41.20 -13.30
C ALA A 17 -6.04 -39.68 -13.24
N GLY A 18 -5.07 -38.81 -13.51
CA GLY A 18 -5.23 -37.36 -13.63
C GLY A 18 -5.40 -36.60 -12.31
N GLY A 19 -5.78 -37.27 -11.22
CA GLY A 19 -5.96 -36.68 -9.90
C GLY A 19 -4.67 -36.17 -9.26
N LEU A 20 -3.60 -36.99 -9.21
CA LEU A 20 -2.30 -36.53 -8.69
C LEU A 20 -1.67 -35.51 -9.62
N ALA A 21 -1.85 -35.63 -10.94
CA ALA A 21 -1.26 -34.70 -11.91
C ALA A 21 -1.66 -33.23 -11.65
N VAL A 22 -2.90 -32.98 -11.20
CA VAL A 22 -3.37 -31.63 -10.84
C VAL A 22 -2.65 -31.11 -9.58
N TRP A 23 -2.51 -31.95 -8.55
CA TRP A 23 -1.82 -31.57 -7.31
C TRP A 23 -0.33 -31.38 -7.51
N VAL A 24 0.31 -32.22 -8.33
CA VAL A 24 1.71 -32.07 -8.74
C VAL A 24 1.90 -30.74 -9.47
N ARG A 25 1.04 -30.41 -10.43
CA ARG A 25 1.10 -29.13 -11.15
C ARG A 25 0.96 -27.93 -10.21
N ARG A 26 0.01 -27.98 -9.27
CA ARG A 26 -0.17 -26.94 -8.24
C ARG A 26 1.06 -26.83 -7.33
N GLY A 27 1.61 -27.96 -6.91
CA GLY A 27 2.83 -28.02 -6.11
C GLY A 27 4.02 -27.39 -6.83
N LEU A 28 4.22 -27.70 -8.11
CA LEU A 28 5.27 -27.10 -8.93
C LEU A 28 5.13 -25.58 -9.06
N VAL A 29 3.92 -25.07 -9.21
CA VAL A 29 3.67 -23.61 -9.26
C VAL A 29 4.04 -22.97 -7.92
N VAL A 30 3.64 -23.56 -6.79
CA VAL A 30 4.01 -23.05 -5.46
C VAL A 30 5.52 -23.08 -5.27
N ILE A 31 6.18 -24.18 -5.66
CA ILE A 31 7.64 -24.29 -5.60
C ILE A 31 8.31 -23.22 -6.48
N ALA A 32 7.81 -22.97 -7.69
CA ALA A 32 8.34 -21.92 -8.57
C ALA A 32 8.21 -20.53 -7.94
N ILE A 33 7.07 -20.21 -7.33
CA ILE A 33 6.84 -18.93 -6.64
C ILE A 33 7.79 -18.78 -5.44
N LEU A 34 7.96 -19.85 -4.63
CA LEU A 34 8.89 -19.85 -3.50
C LEU A 34 10.34 -19.77 -3.96
N PHE A 35 10.68 -20.39 -5.09
CA PHE A 35 12.01 -20.30 -5.69
C PHE A 35 12.31 -18.86 -6.13
N ILE A 36 11.36 -18.17 -6.79
CA ILE A 36 11.50 -16.76 -7.17
C ILE A 36 11.71 -15.90 -5.92
N ALA A 37 10.89 -16.07 -4.87
CA ALA A 37 11.08 -15.35 -3.62
C ALA A 37 12.44 -15.63 -2.96
N GLY A 38 12.87 -16.89 -2.92
CA GLY A 38 14.17 -17.30 -2.40
C GLY A 38 15.33 -16.70 -3.20
N TYR A 39 15.22 -16.66 -4.52
CA TYR A 39 16.19 -16.02 -5.41
C TYR A 39 16.34 -14.52 -5.11
N HIS A 40 15.22 -13.81 -4.95
CA HIS A 40 15.23 -12.40 -4.59
C HIS A 40 15.80 -12.14 -3.19
N LEU A 41 15.46 -12.96 -2.20
CA LEU A 41 16.02 -12.88 -0.84
C LEU A 41 17.52 -13.19 -0.81
N TRP A 42 18.00 -14.09 -1.67
CA TRP A 42 19.43 -14.39 -1.78
C TRP A 42 20.24 -13.19 -2.28
N HIS A 43 19.68 -12.43 -3.24
CA HIS A 43 20.30 -11.22 -3.80
C HIS A 43 20.04 -9.96 -2.98
N PHE A 44 19.28 -10.05 -1.89
CA PHE A 44 18.95 -8.92 -1.04
C PHE A 44 20.19 -8.38 -0.31
N ARG A 45 20.47 -7.08 -0.50
CA ARG A 45 21.66 -6.40 0.07
C ARG A 45 21.33 -5.49 1.26
N GLY A 46 20.10 -5.51 1.76
CA GLY A 46 19.58 -4.55 2.72
C GLY A 46 18.55 -3.62 2.09
N LEU A 47 17.91 -2.81 2.93
CA LEU A 47 16.90 -1.84 2.47
C LEU A 47 17.56 -0.82 1.53
N SER A 48 16.91 -0.47 0.42
CA SER A 48 17.50 0.39 -0.62
C SER A 48 17.10 1.85 -0.52
N THR A 49 16.14 2.19 0.34
CA THR A 49 15.54 3.53 0.41
C THR A 49 15.70 4.15 1.80
N SER A 50 15.97 5.46 1.85
CA SER A 50 16.09 6.20 3.12
C SER A 50 14.80 6.17 3.92
N GLN A 51 13.65 6.29 3.24
CA GLN A 51 12.33 6.21 3.87
C GLN A 51 12.07 4.81 4.45
N GLY A 52 12.39 3.74 3.73
CA GLY A 52 12.28 2.38 4.25
C GLY A 52 13.18 2.15 5.47
N MET A 53 14.39 2.71 5.47
CA MET A 53 15.30 2.64 6.62
C MET A 53 14.76 3.39 7.85
N ASP A 54 14.17 4.58 7.67
CA ASP A 54 13.56 5.36 8.77
C ASP A 54 12.36 4.62 9.36
N GLN A 55 11.46 4.09 8.51
CA GLN A 55 10.33 3.27 8.95
C GLN A 55 10.77 1.99 9.67
N ALA A 56 11.84 1.34 9.22
CA ALA A 56 12.44 0.18 9.88
C ALA A 56 13.06 0.54 11.24
N GLN A 57 13.67 1.73 11.35
CA GLN A 57 14.20 2.24 12.61
C GLN A 57 13.08 2.53 13.63
N ILE A 58 11.97 3.11 13.20
CA ILE A 58 10.79 3.34 14.04
C ILE A 58 10.16 2.00 14.43
N GLY A 59 10.04 1.04 13.49
CA GLY A 59 9.56 -0.31 13.79
C GLY A 59 10.37 -1.02 14.87
N ARG A 60 11.70 -0.85 14.88
CA ARG A 60 12.58 -1.34 15.97
C ARG A 60 12.35 -0.63 17.30
N ALA A 61 11.96 0.64 17.30
CA ALA A 61 11.62 1.37 18.53
C ALA A 61 10.30 0.84 19.12
N ILE A 62 9.29 0.64 18.26
CA ILE A 62 8.01 0.02 18.64
C ILE A 62 8.24 -1.39 19.22
N ALA A 63 9.02 -2.23 18.55
CA ALA A 63 9.34 -3.60 19.02
C ALA A 63 10.22 -3.63 20.30
N ARG A 64 10.81 -2.50 20.70
CA ARG A 64 11.50 -2.32 22.00
C ARG A 64 10.59 -1.79 23.12
N GLY A 65 9.36 -1.38 22.80
CA GLY A 65 8.46 -0.74 23.74
C GLY A 65 8.69 0.76 23.91
N GLU A 66 9.50 1.38 23.04
CA GLU A 66 9.80 2.82 23.07
C GLU A 66 8.68 3.67 22.41
N GLY A 67 7.70 3.04 21.77
CA GLY A 67 6.61 3.72 21.05
C GLY A 67 7.02 4.24 19.65
N TRP A 68 6.24 5.18 19.12
CA TRP A 68 6.50 5.85 17.83
C TRP A 68 7.59 6.92 17.98
N THR A 69 8.83 6.46 18.15
CA THR A 69 10.00 7.32 18.28
C THR A 69 10.94 7.19 17.08
N THR A 70 11.49 8.32 16.65
CA THR A 70 12.47 8.40 15.55
C THR A 70 13.81 8.90 16.08
N LYS A 71 14.89 8.47 15.42
CA LYS A 71 16.26 8.96 15.63
C LYS A 71 16.66 9.96 14.55
N MET A 72 15.79 10.22 13.58
CA MET A 72 16.01 11.17 12.51
C MET A 72 15.50 12.55 12.94
N ALA A 73 16.42 13.43 13.32
CA ALA A 73 16.10 14.82 13.61
C ALA A 73 15.71 15.55 12.32
N ARG A 74 14.55 16.20 12.35
CA ARG A 74 14.04 17.06 11.26
C ARG A 74 13.96 18.49 11.80
N PRO A 75 14.83 19.42 11.40
CA PRO A 75 14.76 20.82 11.81
C PRO A 75 13.36 21.44 11.67
N LEU A 76 12.59 21.06 10.65
CA LEU A 76 11.23 21.57 10.47
C LEU A 76 10.28 21.15 11.60
N ALA A 77 10.51 19.97 12.19
CA ALA A 77 9.80 19.53 13.38
C ALA A 77 10.09 20.45 14.58
N VAL A 78 11.32 20.93 14.71
CA VAL A 78 11.72 21.85 15.78
C VAL A 78 10.96 23.16 15.67
N GLY A 79 10.94 23.78 14.48
CA GLY A 79 10.21 25.03 14.28
C GLY A 79 8.70 24.85 14.46
N GLN A 80 8.13 23.73 14.00
CA GLN A 80 6.73 23.41 14.27
C GLN A 80 6.44 23.32 15.76
N LEU A 81 7.27 22.60 16.53
CA LEU A 81 7.08 22.45 17.98
C LEU A 81 7.23 23.79 18.71
N GLN A 82 8.19 24.62 18.32
CA GLN A 82 8.37 25.97 18.86
C GLN A 82 7.14 26.85 18.59
N ALA A 83 6.62 26.84 17.35
CA ALA A 83 5.46 27.62 16.96
C ALA A 83 4.18 27.23 17.72
N HIS A 84 4.06 25.97 18.14
CA HIS A 84 2.90 25.48 18.91
C HIS A 84 3.16 25.41 20.44
N GLY A 85 4.26 26.00 20.93
CA GLY A 85 4.58 26.05 22.36
C GLY A 85 4.79 24.66 23.00
N LYS A 86 5.24 23.67 22.20
CA LYS A 86 5.51 22.31 22.66
C LYS A 86 6.95 22.18 23.17
N ASP A 87 7.17 21.28 24.12
CA ASP A 87 8.52 20.93 24.57
C ASP A 87 9.31 20.28 23.42
N VAL A 88 10.26 21.03 22.85
CA VAL A 88 11.09 20.60 21.74
C VAL A 88 11.97 19.42 22.14
N ALA A 89 12.65 19.50 23.29
CA ALA A 89 13.64 18.51 23.71
C ALA A 89 13.00 17.12 23.89
N LYS A 90 11.76 17.10 24.38
CA LYS A 90 10.98 15.87 24.55
C LYS A 90 10.34 15.39 23.24
N ASN A 91 9.66 16.27 22.51
CA ASN A 91 8.79 15.86 21.41
C ASN A 91 9.50 15.71 20.06
N ILE A 92 10.72 16.24 19.89
CA ILE A 92 11.52 16.06 18.65
C ILE A 92 11.76 14.59 18.30
N TRP A 93 11.79 13.71 19.31
CA TRP A 93 12.00 12.28 19.14
C TRP A 93 10.72 11.51 18.85
N SER A 94 9.55 12.16 18.87
CA SER A 94 8.28 11.53 18.51
C SER A 94 8.07 11.64 17.00
N ASP A 95 7.93 10.50 16.32
CA ASP A 95 7.72 10.51 14.87
C ASP A 95 6.35 11.09 14.53
N THR A 96 6.31 12.14 13.72
CA THR A 96 5.11 12.79 13.19
C THR A 96 5.19 12.99 11.67
N TYR A 97 6.17 12.35 11.04
CA TYR A 97 6.42 12.40 9.61
C TYR A 97 5.88 11.15 8.91
N ASN A 98 6.18 9.96 9.44
CA ASN A 98 5.75 8.72 8.80
C ASN A 98 4.30 8.39 9.13
N ALA A 99 3.64 7.73 8.19
CA ALA A 99 2.37 7.07 8.46
C ALA A 99 2.58 5.92 9.47
N PRO A 100 1.64 5.65 10.39
CA PRO A 100 1.90 4.77 11.53
C PRO A 100 1.85 3.27 11.23
N LEU A 101 1.11 2.86 10.20
CA LEU A 101 0.87 1.43 9.93
C LEU A 101 2.12 0.71 9.41
N PRO A 102 2.94 1.28 8.51
CA PRO A 102 4.13 0.59 8.00
C PRO A 102 5.18 0.33 9.08
N PRO A 103 5.57 1.30 9.95
CA PRO A 103 6.43 1.01 11.08
C PRO A 103 5.86 -0.03 12.05
N LEU A 104 4.53 -0.06 12.24
CA LEU A 104 3.88 -1.07 13.07
C LEU A 104 4.00 -2.47 12.46
N VAL A 105 3.80 -2.62 11.16
CA VAL A 105 3.99 -3.89 10.43
C VAL A 105 5.46 -4.31 10.47
N ASN A 106 6.39 -3.38 10.30
CA ASN A 106 7.81 -3.64 10.48
C ASN A 106 8.11 -4.13 11.91
N ALA A 107 7.49 -3.54 12.93
CA ALA A 107 7.66 -4.00 14.32
C ALA A 107 7.21 -5.46 14.49
N ILE A 108 6.06 -5.84 13.92
CA ILE A 108 5.57 -7.23 13.94
C ILE A 108 6.57 -8.17 13.27
N ALA A 109 7.14 -7.78 12.13
CA ALA A 109 8.17 -8.56 11.44
C ALA A 109 9.46 -8.72 12.25
N LEU A 110 9.83 -7.69 13.01
CA LEU A 110 11.09 -7.62 13.75
C LEU A 110 11.05 -8.34 15.10
N LEU A 111 9.86 -8.49 15.72
CA LEU A 111 9.69 -9.12 17.03
C LEU A 111 10.28 -10.55 17.12
N PRO A 112 10.03 -11.47 16.18
CA PRO A 112 10.56 -12.84 16.23
C PRO A 112 12.09 -12.90 16.14
N VAL A 113 12.71 -11.92 15.48
CA VAL A 113 14.16 -11.89 15.22
C VAL A 113 14.92 -10.97 16.17
N LYS A 114 14.30 -10.52 17.27
CA LYS A 114 14.89 -9.55 18.21
C LYS A 114 16.25 -9.98 18.76
N ALA A 115 16.44 -11.27 19.01
CA ALA A 115 17.72 -11.83 19.48
C ALA A 115 18.85 -11.69 18.44
N LEU A 116 18.51 -11.59 17.15
CA LEU A 116 19.44 -11.55 16.01
C LEU A 116 19.79 -10.12 15.58
N TRP A 117 19.34 -9.10 16.31
CA TRP A 117 19.60 -7.70 15.97
C TRP A 117 21.02 -7.23 16.23
N LYS A 118 21.87 -8.02 16.91
CA LYS A 118 23.28 -7.67 17.09
C LYS A 118 24.03 -8.01 15.81
N MET A 119 24.66 -7.01 15.21
CA MET A 119 25.46 -7.17 14.01
C MET A 119 26.86 -7.63 14.39
N ASN A 120 27.33 -8.72 13.80
CA ASN A 120 28.72 -9.14 13.92
C ASN A 120 29.53 -8.51 12.78
N PRO A 121 30.85 -8.30 12.93
CA PRO A 121 31.69 -7.73 11.86
C PRO A 121 31.70 -8.52 10.55
N ARG A 122 31.32 -9.81 10.59
CA ARG A 122 31.20 -10.70 9.42
C ARG A 122 29.81 -10.68 8.78
N THR A 123 28.84 -10.01 9.39
CA THR A 123 27.45 -9.99 8.92
C THR A 123 27.32 -8.93 7.83
N ILE A 124 27.15 -9.36 6.58
CA ILE A 124 27.03 -8.46 5.42
C ILE A 124 25.64 -7.78 5.38
N VAL A 125 24.58 -8.52 5.72
CA VAL A 125 23.20 -8.03 5.65
C VAL A 125 22.53 -8.16 7.00
N TYR A 126 21.94 -7.07 7.47
CA TYR A 126 21.27 -7.01 8.77
C TYR A 126 20.08 -7.99 8.84
N ALA A 127 19.98 -8.77 9.91
CA ALA A 127 18.93 -9.77 10.06
C ALA A 127 17.53 -9.14 10.13
N GLY A 128 17.41 -7.95 10.72
CA GLY A 128 16.14 -7.22 10.77
C GLY A 128 15.65 -6.78 9.40
N ASP A 129 16.54 -6.37 8.50
CA ASP A 129 16.18 -5.97 7.14
C ASP A 129 15.67 -7.17 6.33
N LYS A 130 16.28 -8.34 6.54
CA LYS A 130 15.78 -9.60 5.95
C LYS A 130 14.38 -9.94 6.46
N ALA A 131 14.11 -9.75 7.75
CA ALA A 131 12.80 -10.01 8.31
C ALA A 131 11.72 -9.07 7.74
N ILE A 132 12.05 -7.80 7.52
CA ILE A 132 11.17 -6.84 6.85
C ILE A 132 10.92 -7.27 5.39
N ALA A 133 11.95 -7.65 4.65
CA ALA A 133 11.80 -8.15 3.28
C ALA A 133 10.91 -9.42 3.21
N VAL A 134 11.07 -10.35 4.15
CA VAL A 134 10.21 -11.54 4.27
C VAL A 134 8.76 -11.14 4.56
N MET A 135 8.52 -10.18 5.46
CA MET A 135 7.18 -9.66 5.70
C MET A 135 6.56 -9.05 4.44
N SER A 136 7.33 -8.27 3.67
CA SER A 136 6.87 -7.73 2.39
C SER A 136 6.50 -8.82 1.38
N ILE A 137 7.24 -9.93 1.31
CA ILE A 137 6.90 -11.09 0.47
C ILE A 137 5.57 -11.71 0.92
N LEU A 138 5.37 -11.89 2.23
CA LEU A 138 4.13 -12.44 2.77
C LEU A 138 2.92 -11.54 2.47
N LEU A 139 3.07 -10.22 2.62
CA LEU A 139 2.05 -9.25 2.25
C LEU A 139 1.75 -9.29 0.74
N PHE A 140 2.79 -9.39 -0.09
CA PHE A 140 2.65 -9.49 -1.53
C PHE A 140 1.89 -10.75 -1.94
N PHE A 141 2.26 -11.92 -1.41
CA PHE A 141 1.56 -13.18 -1.72
C PHE A 141 0.12 -13.19 -1.22
N THR A 142 -0.13 -12.65 -0.03
CA THR A 142 -1.50 -12.49 0.50
C THR A 142 -2.30 -11.56 -0.42
N SER A 143 -1.67 -10.49 -0.91
CA SER A 143 -2.30 -9.55 -1.84
C SER A 143 -2.66 -10.21 -3.17
N VAL A 144 -1.76 -11.02 -3.74
CA VAL A 144 -2.01 -11.81 -4.95
C VAL A 144 -3.14 -12.82 -4.73
N ALA A 145 -3.23 -13.45 -3.56
CA ALA A 145 -4.33 -14.34 -3.23
C ALA A 145 -5.68 -13.60 -3.19
N VAL A 146 -5.74 -12.41 -2.57
CA VAL A 146 -6.95 -11.57 -2.59
C VAL A 146 -7.30 -11.14 -4.01
N LEU A 147 -6.29 -10.74 -4.80
CA LEU A 147 -6.46 -10.38 -6.21
C LEU A 147 -7.05 -11.54 -7.03
N PHE A 148 -6.61 -12.77 -6.79
CA PHE A 148 -7.20 -13.95 -7.44
C PHE A 148 -8.70 -14.07 -7.17
N PHE A 149 -9.12 -13.95 -5.90
CA PHE A 149 -10.55 -14.02 -5.56
C PHE A 149 -11.35 -12.86 -6.16
N THR A 150 -10.77 -11.66 -6.17
CA THR A 150 -11.36 -10.47 -6.79
C THR A 150 -11.55 -10.64 -8.30
N ALA A 151 -10.49 -11.04 -9.00
CA ALA A 151 -10.52 -11.23 -10.45
C ALA A 151 -11.44 -12.38 -10.86
N ARG A 152 -11.41 -13.50 -10.12
CA ARG A 152 -12.29 -14.66 -10.36
C ARG A 152 -13.77 -14.29 -10.21
N ARG A 153 -14.07 -13.38 -9.29
CA ARG A 153 -15.45 -12.92 -9.03
C ARG A 153 -15.97 -12.02 -10.13
N LEU A 154 -15.15 -11.07 -10.60
CA LEU A 154 -15.52 -10.19 -11.71
C LEU A 154 -15.59 -10.94 -13.04
N PHE A 155 -14.61 -11.82 -13.30
CA PHE A 155 -14.43 -12.52 -14.56
C PHE A 155 -14.60 -14.03 -14.40
N ASP A 156 -13.55 -14.79 -14.69
CA ASP A 156 -13.46 -16.24 -14.57
C ASP A 156 -12.12 -16.66 -13.94
N GLU A 157 -12.01 -17.96 -13.63
CA GLU A 157 -10.82 -18.53 -12.99
C GLU A 157 -9.56 -18.43 -13.86
N ARG A 158 -9.68 -18.58 -15.18
CA ARG A 158 -8.52 -18.56 -16.09
C ARG A 158 -7.94 -17.16 -16.18
N LEU A 159 -8.80 -16.15 -16.31
CA LEU A 159 -8.39 -14.75 -16.29
C LEU A 159 -7.81 -14.36 -14.93
N ALA A 160 -8.36 -14.87 -13.83
CA ALA A 160 -7.81 -14.63 -12.49
C ALA A 160 -6.39 -15.19 -12.34
N LEU A 161 -6.14 -16.42 -12.81
CA LEU A 161 -4.80 -17.02 -12.82
C LEU A 161 -3.84 -16.24 -13.71
N LEU A 162 -4.28 -15.81 -14.89
CA LEU A 162 -3.47 -14.99 -15.81
C LEU A 162 -3.03 -13.69 -15.13
N VAL A 163 -3.96 -12.95 -14.51
CA VAL A 163 -3.67 -11.69 -13.82
C VAL A 163 -2.69 -11.92 -12.67
N CYS A 164 -2.87 -12.96 -11.87
CA CYS A 164 -1.95 -13.28 -10.77
C CYS A 164 -0.55 -13.62 -11.29
N GLY A 165 -0.46 -14.39 -12.38
CA GLY A 165 0.80 -14.71 -13.03
C GLY A 165 1.52 -13.46 -13.54
N LEU A 166 0.80 -12.55 -14.20
CA LEU A 166 1.37 -11.29 -14.70
C LEU A 166 1.90 -10.41 -13.55
N VAL A 167 1.19 -10.34 -12.43
CA VAL A 167 1.63 -9.56 -11.25
C VAL A 167 2.85 -10.20 -10.59
N LEU A 168 2.88 -11.54 -10.46
CA LEU A 168 4.03 -12.27 -9.90
C LEU A 168 5.29 -12.19 -10.78
N LEU A 169 5.14 -12.02 -12.09
CA LEU A 169 6.26 -11.88 -13.02
C LEU A 169 6.67 -10.43 -13.25
N CYS A 170 5.96 -9.46 -12.67
CA CYS A 170 6.26 -8.05 -12.84
C CYS A 170 7.47 -7.67 -11.98
N ASP A 171 8.57 -7.28 -12.64
CA ASP A 171 9.82 -6.89 -11.99
C ASP A 171 9.63 -5.71 -11.01
N ALA A 172 8.82 -4.71 -11.38
CA ALA A 172 8.53 -3.57 -10.51
C ALA A 172 7.95 -4.00 -9.15
N MET A 173 7.13 -5.06 -9.11
CA MET A 173 6.60 -5.58 -7.85
C MET A 173 7.71 -6.13 -6.96
N TRP A 174 8.66 -6.88 -7.52
CA TRP A 174 9.79 -7.42 -6.77
C TRP A 174 10.77 -6.35 -6.29
N GLN A 175 10.97 -5.29 -7.07
CA GLN A 175 11.74 -4.12 -6.63
C GLN A 175 11.09 -3.48 -5.39
N TYR A 176 9.76 -3.29 -5.41
CA TYR A 176 9.04 -2.75 -4.25
C TYR A 176 9.07 -3.70 -3.04
N VAL A 177 8.94 -5.02 -3.24
CA VAL A 177 9.02 -6.04 -2.17
C VAL A 177 10.32 -5.89 -1.38
N LEU A 178 11.44 -5.61 -2.05
CA LEU A 178 12.76 -5.51 -1.44
C LEU A 178 13.15 -4.08 -1.00
N SER A 179 12.33 -3.08 -1.31
CA SER A 179 12.69 -1.66 -1.08
C SER A 179 12.59 -1.20 0.39
N GLY A 180 11.82 -1.92 1.21
CA GLY A 180 11.47 -1.52 2.58
C GLY A 180 10.33 -0.50 2.68
N LEU A 181 9.76 -0.09 1.54
CA LEU A 181 8.68 0.87 1.47
C LEU A 181 7.29 0.20 1.70
N PRO A 182 6.23 0.95 2.03
CA PRO A 182 4.91 0.40 2.39
C PRO A 182 4.08 -0.19 1.23
N GLN A 183 4.60 -0.24 0.01
CA GLN A 183 3.85 -0.53 -1.22
C GLN A 183 3.15 -1.88 -1.15
N MET A 184 3.79 -2.91 -0.60
CA MET A 184 3.18 -4.24 -0.49
C MET A 184 2.01 -4.28 0.52
N LEU A 185 2.11 -3.50 1.59
CA LEU A 185 1.02 -3.31 2.54
C LEU A 185 -0.14 -2.55 1.89
N ILE A 186 0.16 -1.45 1.19
CA ILE A 186 -0.84 -0.66 0.46
C ILE A 186 -1.54 -1.53 -0.59
N LEU A 187 -0.78 -2.34 -1.35
CA LEU A 187 -1.32 -3.23 -2.36
C LEU A 187 -2.29 -4.26 -1.75
N LEU A 188 -1.92 -4.88 -0.63
CA LEU A 188 -2.80 -5.80 0.10
C LEU A 188 -4.08 -5.12 0.57
N LEU A 189 -3.95 -3.99 1.28
CA LEU A 189 -5.10 -3.26 1.83
C LEU A 189 -6.01 -2.72 0.72
N LEU A 190 -5.43 -2.28 -0.40
CA LEU A 190 -6.18 -1.85 -1.57
C LEU A 190 -6.95 -3.02 -2.18
N ASN A 191 -6.32 -4.18 -2.38
CA ASN A 191 -7.02 -5.35 -2.92
C ASN A 191 -8.14 -5.84 -2.00
N ILE A 192 -7.96 -5.82 -0.68
CA ILE A 192 -9.01 -6.14 0.30
C ILE A 192 -10.15 -5.10 0.22
N THR A 193 -9.82 -3.82 0.14
CA THR A 193 -10.79 -2.73 0.05
C THR A 193 -11.59 -2.80 -1.26
N LEU A 194 -10.94 -3.06 -2.39
CA LEU A 194 -11.58 -3.30 -3.68
C LEU A 194 -12.50 -4.51 -3.63
N TYR A 195 -12.09 -5.60 -2.98
CA TYR A 195 -12.95 -6.76 -2.76
C TYR A 195 -14.23 -6.38 -2.01
N PHE A 196 -14.15 -5.58 -0.94
CA PHE A 196 -15.35 -5.09 -0.24
C PHE A 196 -16.21 -4.16 -1.09
N LEU A 197 -15.60 -3.29 -1.89
CA LEU A 197 -16.35 -2.42 -2.82
C LEU A 197 -17.12 -3.25 -3.86
N ILE A 198 -16.52 -4.30 -4.41
CA ILE A 198 -17.21 -5.22 -5.34
C ILE A 198 -18.38 -5.92 -4.63
N ARG A 199 -18.18 -6.36 -3.38
CA ARG A 199 -19.27 -6.93 -2.57
C ARG A 199 -20.40 -5.95 -2.32
N ALA A 200 -20.10 -4.67 -2.14
CA ALA A 200 -21.11 -3.62 -2.02
C ALA A 200 -21.89 -3.46 -3.33
N ILE A 201 -21.20 -3.42 -4.48
CA ILE A 201 -21.82 -3.32 -5.80
C ILE A 201 -22.76 -4.50 -6.06
N GLU A 202 -22.30 -5.73 -5.80
CA GLU A 202 -23.11 -6.94 -5.96
C GLU A 202 -24.32 -6.96 -5.04
N ALA A 203 -24.17 -6.57 -3.77
CA ALA A 203 -25.29 -6.50 -2.83
C ALA A 203 -26.39 -5.57 -3.35
N GLN A 204 -26.02 -4.39 -3.85
CA GLN A 204 -26.99 -3.46 -4.43
C GLN A 204 -27.71 -4.04 -5.67
N HIS A 205 -27.00 -4.76 -6.54
CA HIS A 205 -27.63 -5.39 -7.71
C HIS A 205 -28.56 -6.55 -7.33
N ARG A 206 -28.42 -7.11 -6.13
CA ARG A 206 -29.31 -8.13 -5.56
C ARG A 206 -30.42 -7.54 -4.70
N ASP A 207 -30.59 -6.22 -4.72
CA ASP A 207 -31.51 -5.47 -3.87
C ASP A 207 -31.27 -5.69 -2.35
N GLU A 208 -30.05 -6.10 -1.98
CA GLU A 208 -29.59 -6.21 -0.60
C GLU A 208 -28.94 -4.91 -0.14
N THR A 209 -28.87 -4.71 1.18
CA THR A 209 -28.22 -3.51 1.74
C THR A 209 -26.69 -3.55 1.52
N PRO A 210 -26.09 -2.58 0.81
CA PRO A 210 -24.64 -2.56 0.56
C PRO A 210 -23.84 -2.08 1.80
N LEU A 211 -24.54 -1.63 2.84
CA LEU A 211 -23.98 -0.83 3.93
C LEU A 211 -22.85 -1.53 4.69
N LYS A 212 -23.02 -2.81 5.01
CA LYS A 212 -21.98 -3.60 5.71
C LYS A 212 -20.66 -3.57 4.94
N TRP A 213 -20.72 -3.76 3.63
CA TRP A 213 -19.54 -3.80 2.78
C TRP A 213 -18.91 -2.42 2.60
N LEU A 214 -19.73 -1.35 2.56
CA LEU A 214 -19.25 0.03 2.52
C LEU A 214 -18.57 0.46 3.82
N ILE A 215 -19.07 0.03 4.98
CA ILE A 215 -18.42 0.26 6.27
C ILE A 215 -17.06 -0.45 6.30
N MET A 216 -16.99 -1.71 5.85
CA MET A 216 -15.72 -2.45 5.74
C MET A 216 -14.75 -1.80 4.75
N ALA A 217 -15.24 -1.29 3.62
CA ALA A 217 -14.43 -0.56 2.66
C ALA A 217 -13.93 0.78 3.24
N GLY A 218 -14.79 1.51 3.97
CA GLY A 218 -14.40 2.73 4.68
C GLY A 218 -13.31 2.50 5.71
N ALA A 219 -13.43 1.44 6.52
CA ALA A 219 -12.37 1.03 7.43
C ALA A 219 -11.07 0.65 6.68
N GLY A 220 -11.18 -0.04 5.54
CA GLY A 220 -10.05 -0.35 4.65
C GLY A 220 -9.34 0.90 4.12
N PHE A 221 -10.10 1.93 3.69
CA PHE A 221 -9.54 3.23 3.33
C PHE A 221 -8.90 3.97 4.50
N GLY A 222 -9.45 3.84 5.71
CA GLY A 222 -8.81 4.34 6.92
C GLY A 222 -7.45 3.69 7.18
N LEU A 223 -7.33 2.37 6.99
CA LEU A 223 -6.05 1.66 7.09
C LEU A 223 -5.07 2.04 5.96
N LEU A 224 -5.58 2.25 4.74
CA LEU A 224 -4.78 2.77 3.63
C LEU A 224 -4.22 4.16 3.95
N ALA A 225 -5.04 5.05 4.50
CA ALA A 225 -4.61 6.39 4.93
C ALA A 225 -3.56 6.35 6.05
N LEU A 226 -3.66 5.38 6.97
CA LEU A 226 -2.63 5.10 7.97
C LEU A 226 -1.37 4.44 7.39
N SER A 227 -1.41 3.99 6.13
CA SER A 227 -0.26 3.45 5.40
C SER A 227 0.47 4.52 4.59
N HIS A 228 -0.28 5.41 3.93
CA HIS A 228 0.27 6.50 3.14
C HIS A 228 -0.78 7.61 2.91
N ALA A 229 -0.40 8.87 3.10
CA ALA A 229 -1.35 9.99 2.98
C ALA A 229 -1.97 10.12 1.58
N LEU A 230 -1.23 9.80 0.51
CA LEU A 230 -1.76 9.86 -0.87
C LEU A 230 -3.02 9.02 -1.09
N THR A 231 -3.26 7.96 -0.31
CA THR A 231 -4.46 7.13 -0.48
C THR A 231 -5.73 7.86 -0.09
N PHE A 232 -5.65 9.01 0.60
CA PHE A 232 -6.81 9.89 0.84
C PHE A 232 -7.46 10.35 -0.46
N TRP A 233 -6.67 10.60 -1.51
CA TRP A 233 -7.21 11.03 -2.79
C TRP A 233 -7.96 9.91 -3.52
N ILE A 234 -7.45 8.68 -3.37
CA ILE A 234 -8.12 7.47 -3.84
C ILE A 234 -9.45 7.28 -3.11
N PHE A 235 -9.44 7.45 -1.79
CA PHE A 235 -10.64 7.40 -0.96
C PHE A 235 -11.65 8.47 -1.34
N LEU A 236 -11.22 9.72 -1.53
CA LEU A 236 -12.11 10.83 -1.91
C LEU A 236 -12.86 10.54 -3.21
N ALA A 237 -12.15 10.03 -4.22
CA ALA A 237 -12.78 9.64 -5.48
C ALA A 237 -13.77 8.47 -5.31
N ALA A 238 -13.41 7.46 -4.51
CA ALA A 238 -14.31 6.35 -4.18
C ALA A 238 -15.54 6.81 -3.39
N LEU A 239 -15.38 7.81 -2.50
CA LEU A 239 -16.45 8.39 -1.70
C LEU A 239 -17.44 9.16 -2.58
N ILE A 240 -16.93 9.99 -3.50
CA ILE A 240 -17.75 10.71 -4.50
C ILE A 240 -18.51 9.69 -5.37
N PHE A 241 -17.82 8.68 -5.89
CA PHE A 241 -18.48 7.62 -6.66
C PHE A 241 -19.58 6.94 -5.83
N SER A 242 -19.30 6.63 -4.56
CA SER A 242 -20.25 5.95 -3.68
C SER A 242 -21.49 6.79 -3.39
N ALA A 243 -21.34 8.11 -3.25
CA ALA A 243 -22.44 9.04 -3.07
C ALA A 243 -23.35 9.13 -4.31
N LEU A 244 -22.80 8.93 -5.51
CA LEU A 244 -23.56 9.00 -6.76
C LEU A 244 -24.22 7.66 -7.14
N PHE A 245 -23.50 6.56 -6.91
CA PHE A 245 -23.87 5.23 -7.37
C PHE A 245 -24.76 4.45 -6.39
N PHE A 246 -24.46 4.47 -5.09
CA PHE A 246 -25.17 3.62 -4.13
C PHE A 246 -26.52 4.22 -3.69
N ARG A 247 -27.47 3.38 -3.29
CA ARG A 247 -28.74 3.80 -2.68
C ARG A 247 -28.86 3.23 -1.26
N PRO A 248 -29.25 4.03 -0.25
CA PRO A 248 -29.47 5.49 -0.27
C PRO A 248 -28.16 6.30 -0.36
N ARG A 249 -28.09 7.22 -1.32
CA ARG A 249 -26.89 7.96 -1.80
C ARG A 249 -26.00 8.55 -0.71
N VAL A 250 -26.50 9.56 -0.01
CA VAL A 250 -25.70 10.32 0.97
C VAL A 250 -25.32 9.46 2.16
N TRP A 251 -26.22 8.58 2.60
CA TRP A 251 -25.97 7.69 3.73
C TRP A 251 -24.88 6.66 3.44
N ALA A 252 -24.87 6.07 2.24
CA ALA A 252 -23.83 5.14 1.80
C ALA A 252 -22.44 5.77 1.92
N ALA A 253 -22.27 7.00 1.42
CA ALA A 253 -21.03 7.75 1.54
C ALA A 253 -20.74 8.16 3.00
N LEU A 254 -21.75 8.62 3.74
CA LEU A 254 -21.59 9.05 5.14
C LEU A 254 -21.05 7.91 6.02
N PHE A 255 -21.64 6.71 5.94
CA PHE A 255 -21.19 5.57 6.75
C PHE A 255 -19.77 5.12 6.38
N MET A 256 -19.43 5.15 5.09
CA MET A 256 -18.08 4.88 4.61
C MET A 256 -17.07 5.92 5.15
N LEU A 257 -17.44 7.20 5.14
CA LEU A 257 -16.64 8.30 5.70
C LEU A 257 -16.47 8.18 7.21
N VAL A 258 -17.54 7.89 7.95
CA VAL A 258 -17.49 7.69 9.40
C VAL A 258 -16.59 6.51 9.74
N ALA A 259 -16.69 5.38 9.03
CA ALA A 259 -15.81 4.24 9.25
C ALA A 259 -14.33 4.58 9.00
N CYS A 260 -14.03 5.28 7.91
CA CYS A 260 -12.68 5.75 7.62
C CYS A 260 -12.16 6.71 8.69
N ALA A 261 -12.99 7.67 9.11
CA ALA A 261 -12.65 8.63 10.14
C ALA A 261 -12.38 7.95 11.49
N LEU A 262 -13.21 7.00 11.92
CA LEU A 262 -13.00 6.29 13.18
C LEU A 262 -11.66 5.53 13.23
N VAL A 263 -11.21 4.99 12.09
CA VAL A 263 -9.91 4.31 12.00
C VAL A 263 -8.75 5.32 12.02
N TYR A 264 -8.88 6.44 11.31
CA TYR A 264 -7.78 7.40 11.15
C TYR A 264 -7.64 8.41 12.30
N LEU A 265 -8.77 8.82 12.90
CA LEU A 265 -8.86 9.88 13.89
C LEU A 265 -7.98 9.67 15.14
N PRO A 266 -7.81 8.45 15.69
CA PRO A 266 -6.90 8.24 16.81
C PRO A 266 -5.47 8.70 16.53
N TRP A 267 -4.98 8.51 15.29
CA TRP A 267 -3.65 8.97 14.89
C TRP A 267 -3.57 10.49 14.80
N LEU A 268 -4.61 11.14 14.26
CA LEU A 268 -4.71 12.61 14.23
C LEU A 268 -4.69 13.20 15.64
N ILE A 269 -5.43 12.61 16.58
CA ILE A 269 -5.47 13.04 17.97
C ILE A 269 -4.08 12.90 18.61
N ARG A 270 -3.42 11.74 18.43
CA ARG A 270 -2.07 11.53 18.95
C ARG A 270 -1.09 12.58 18.39
N THR A 271 -1.18 12.86 17.10
CA THR A 271 -0.28 13.83 16.42
C THR A 271 -0.56 15.25 16.90
N TRP A 272 -1.82 15.62 17.11
CA TRP A 272 -2.19 16.89 17.73
C TRP A 272 -1.59 17.05 19.14
N ILE A 273 -1.68 16.02 19.97
CA ILE A 273 -1.16 16.06 21.34
C ILE A 273 0.35 16.30 21.34
N VAL A 274 1.08 15.59 20.46
CA VAL A 274 2.55 15.64 20.37
C VAL A 274 3.05 16.90 19.69
N ALA A 275 2.55 17.23 18.50
CA ALA A 275 3.08 18.30 17.65
C ALA A 275 2.27 19.60 17.67
N GLY A 276 1.04 19.59 18.20
CA GLY A 276 0.13 20.75 18.16
C GLY A 276 -0.63 20.91 16.84
N ASN A 277 -0.41 20.01 15.88
CA ASN A 277 -1.06 20.00 14.56
C ASN A 277 -1.48 18.56 14.22
N PRO A 278 -2.71 18.32 13.69
CA PRO A 278 -3.21 16.96 13.44
C PRO A 278 -2.42 16.19 12.37
N GLY A 279 -1.80 16.87 11.40
CA GLY A 279 -1.00 16.20 10.38
C GLY A 279 0.52 16.27 10.60
N GLY A 280 0.95 16.80 11.75
CA GLY A 280 2.36 16.81 12.14
C GLY A 280 3.26 17.49 11.12
N VAL A 281 4.49 17.00 10.99
CA VAL A 281 5.47 17.53 10.02
C VAL A 281 5.17 17.03 8.62
N ALA A 282 4.49 15.89 8.48
CA ALA A 282 4.13 15.30 7.19
C ALA A 282 3.30 16.23 6.30
N LEU A 283 2.51 17.15 6.87
CA LEU A 283 1.73 18.13 6.11
C LEU A 283 2.59 19.03 5.23
N TYR A 284 3.83 19.29 5.64
CA TYR A 284 4.73 20.14 4.89
C TYR A 284 5.31 19.48 3.64
N SER A 285 5.07 18.18 3.44
CA SER A 285 5.43 17.47 2.20
C SER A 285 4.77 18.09 0.95
N ILE A 286 3.63 18.78 1.11
CA ILE A 286 2.97 19.49 0.00
C ILE A 286 3.88 20.57 -0.64
N TYR A 287 4.81 21.14 0.14
CA TYR A 287 5.78 22.13 -0.35
C TYR A 287 6.95 21.50 -1.11
N GLY A 288 7.14 20.18 -1.03
CA GLY A 288 8.14 19.49 -1.85
C GLY A 288 7.93 19.77 -3.34
N GLY A 289 8.98 20.12 -4.08
CA GLY A 289 8.90 20.53 -5.49
C GLY A 289 8.53 22.00 -5.69
N ILE A 290 8.25 22.77 -4.63
CA ILE A 290 8.14 24.22 -4.67
C ILE A 290 9.47 24.80 -4.18
N GLY A 291 10.32 25.27 -5.09
CA GLY A 291 11.66 25.82 -4.80
C GLY A 291 12.70 24.75 -4.43
N HIS A 292 12.32 23.81 -3.58
CA HIS A 292 13.17 22.76 -3.04
C HIS A 292 12.47 21.40 -2.98
N ASP A 293 13.25 20.32 -2.96
CA ASP A 293 12.75 18.97 -2.71
C ASP A 293 12.22 18.83 -1.28
N GLU A 294 11.34 17.86 -1.04
CA GLU A 294 10.75 17.62 0.29
C GLU A 294 11.82 17.47 1.38
N TRP A 295 12.90 16.74 1.12
CA TRP A 295 13.99 16.55 2.08
C TRP A 295 14.74 17.84 2.42
N ALA A 296 14.77 18.81 1.52
CA ALA A 296 15.36 20.12 1.78
C ALA A 296 14.45 20.93 2.71
N TRP A 297 13.14 20.95 2.45
CA TRP A 297 12.17 21.55 3.37
C TRP A 297 12.24 20.96 4.78
N MET A 298 12.40 19.64 4.90
CA MET A 298 12.53 18.97 6.20
C MET A 298 13.79 19.37 6.99
N ARG A 299 14.79 19.98 6.33
CA ARG A 299 16.03 20.50 6.93
C ARG A 299 15.96 21.98 7.30
N GLU A 300 14.89 22.68 6.95
CA GLU A 300 14.69 24.07 7.33
C GLU A 300 14.01 24.19 8.69
N LEU A 301 14.32 25.25 9.44
CA LEU A 301 13.70 25.49 10.74
C LEU A 301 12.31 26.14 10.59
N HIS A 302 12.15 27.06 9.64
CA HIS A 302 10.92 27.78 9.39
C HIS A 302 10.61 27.77 7.90
N LEU A 303 9.33 27.74 7.55
CA LEU A 303 8.91 27.96 6.16
C LEU A 303 8.99 29.45 5.83
N ASP A 304 9.55 29.77 4.67
CA ASP A 304 9.61 31.15 4.18
C ASP A 304 8.20 31.72 3.97
N ALA A 305 7.85 32.74 4.76
CA ALA A 305 6.53 33.39 4.72
C ALA A 305 6.24 34.17 3.42
N GLY A 306 7.24 34.32 2.53
CA GLY A 306 7.16 35.08 1.28
C GLY A 306 6.84 34.26 0.02
N LEU A 307 6.63 32.95 0.14
CA LEU A 307 6.35 32.10 -1.03
C LEU A 307 4.98 32.44 -1.65
N PRO A 308 4.90 32.72 -2.97
CA PRO A 308 3.62 32.84 -3.67
C PRO A 308 2.96 31.46 -3.81
N VAL A 309 2.36 30.99 -2.71
CA VAL A 309 1.88 29.61 -2.53
C VAL A 309 0.89 29.18 -3.62
N LEU A 310 -0.06 30.05 -4.00
CA LEU A 310 -1.09 29.68 -4.98
C LEU A 310 -0.53 29.51 -6.39
N GLY A 311 0.35 30.41 -6.83
CA GLY A 311 1.00 30.32 -8.15
C GLY A 311 1.89 29.07 -8.22
N ALA A 312 2.71 28.87 -7.18
CA ALA A 312 3.60 27.71 -7.09
C ALA A 312 2.85 26.37 -7.06
N ILE A 313 1.73 26.27 -6.33
CA ILE A 313 0.91 25.05 -6.31
C ILE A 313 0.30 24.78 -7.69
N ARG A 314 -0.18 25.80 -8.40
CA ARG A 314 -0.71 25.64 -9.77
C ARG A 314 0.38 25.15 -10.72
N ASP A 315 1.56 25.74 -10.66
CA ASP A 315 2.67 25.39 -11.53
C ASP A 315 3.18 23.97 -11.20
N LYS A 316 3.21 23.60 -9.91
CA LYS A 316 3.46 22.22 -9.45
C LYS A 316 2.43 21.23 -9.97
N LEU A 317 1.13 21.53 -9.86
CA LEU A 317 0.07 20.67 -10.37
C LEU A 317 0.22 20.47 -11.89
N THR A 318 0.48 21.54 -12.62
CA THR A 318 0.63 21.51 -14.09
C THR A 318 1.84 20.67 -14.50
N SER A 319 3.01 20.92 -13.89
CA SER A 319 4.22 20.15 -14.14
C SER A 319 4.08 18.69 -13.72
N GLY A 320 3.41 18.41 -12.59
CA GLY A 320 3.11 17.07 -12.11
C GLY A 320 2.21 16.28 -13.07
N VAL A 321 1.21 16.92 -13.68
CA VAL A 321 0.36 16.28 -14.71
C VAL A 321 1.16 16.00 -15.98
N ILE A 322 1.99 16.96 -16.43
CA ILE A 322 2.84 16.78 -17.63
C ILE A 322 3.84 15.64 -17.41
N SER A 323 4.53 15.64 -16.27
CA SER A 323 5.50 14.59 -15.90
C SER A 323 4.82 13.22 -15.83
N GLN A 324 3.64 13.14 -15.21
CA GLN A 324 2.86 11.90 -15.16
C GLN A 324 2.47 11.37 -16.53
N SER A 325 2.11 12.27 -17.44
CA SER A 325 1.73 11.91 -18.80
C SER A 325 2.93 11.40 -19.59
N ALA A 326 4.12 11.97 -19.38
CA ALA A 326 5.36 11.56 -20.04
C ALA A 326 5.86 10.18 -19.56
N HIS A 327 5.72 9.87 -18.27
CA HIS A 327 6.21 8.63 -17.65
C HIS A 327 5.11 7.58 -17.42
N LEU A 328 3.97 7.71 -18.11
CA LEU A 328 2.78 6.90 -17.84
C LEU A 328 3.07 5.40 -18.00
N PHE A 329 3.79 4.99 -19.05
CA PHE A 329 4.14 3.58 -19.26
C PHE A 329 5.05 3.01 -18.17
N GLU A 330 6.00 3.80 -17.65
CA GLU A 330 6.89 3.42 -16.55
C GLU A 330 6.11 3.25 -15.25
N TYR A 331 5.19 4.17 -14.94
CA TYR A 331 4.32 4.07 -13.75
C TYR A 331 3.35 2.89 -13.79
N PHE A 332 3.01 2.42 -14.99
CA PHE A 332 2.28 1.16 -15.18
C PHE A 332 3.18 -0.09 -15.15
N GLY A 333 4.42 0.04 -14.67
CA GLY A 333 5.36 -1.07 -14.52
C GLY A 333 5.84 -1.63 -15.86
N LEU A 334 5.90 -0.79 -16.89
CA LEU A 334 6.21 -1.17 -18.27
C LEU A 334 5.28 -2.28 -18.81
N SER A 335 4.06 -2.36 -18.27
CA SER A 335 3.06 -3.35 -18.64
C SER A 335 2.08 -2.79 -19.67
N ALA A 336 2.18 -3.29 -20.91
CA ALA A 336 1.21 -2.96 -21.95
C ALA A 336 -0.22 -3.38 -21.57
N VAL A 337 -0.35 -4.46 -20.79
CA VAL A 337 -1.65 -4.96 -20.30
C VAL A 337 -2.32 -3.95 -19.38
N ALA A 338 -1.56 -3.23 -18.55
CA ALA A 338 -2.12 -2.22 -17.68
C ALA A 338 -2.69 -1.02 -18.47
N LEU A 339 -2.06 -0.63 -19.58
CA LEU A 339 -2.57 0.42 -20.47
C LEU A 339 -3.86 0.01 -21.21
N ILE A 340 -4.03 -1.27 -21.51
CA ILE A 340 -5.24 -1.81 -22.14
C ILE A 340 -6.48 -1.58 -21.26
N PHE A 341 -6.33 -1.33 -19.95
CA PHE A 341 -7.43 -0.90 -19.10
C PHE A 341 -8.18 0.32 -19.68
N PHE A 342 -7.47 1.33 -20.20
CA PHE A 342 -8.12 2.53 -20.76
C PHE A 342 -8.86 2.21 -22.05
N VAL A 343 -8.34 1.31 -22.87
CA VAL A 343 -9.04 0.80 -24.07
C VAL A 343 -10.31 0.04 -23.65
N SER A 344 -10.23 -0.71 -22.54
CA SER A 344 -11.38 -1.44 -21.99
C SER A 344 -12.52 -0.53 -21.52
N LEU A 345 -12.31 0.79 -21.36
CA LEU A 345 -13.38 1.74 -21.07
C LEU A 345 -14.40 1.85 -22.22
N LEU A 346 -13.96 1.60 -23.45
CA LEU A 346 -14.82 1.57 -24.64
C LEU A 346 -15.60 0.25 -24.78
N HIS A 347 -15.22 -0.78 -24.03
CA HIS A 347 -15.86 -2.09 -24.10
C HIS A 347 -17.13 -2.14 -23.23
N THR A 348 -18.23 -2.68 -23.74
CA THR A 348 -19.44 -2.89 -22.92
C THR A 348 -19.40 -4.27 -22.28
N PHE A 349 -19.15 -4.30 -20.96
CA PHE A 349 -19.17 -5.55 -20.20
C PHE A 349 -20.59 -6.09 -20.05
N LYS A 350 -20.77 -7.39 -20.30
CA LYS A 350 -22.08 -8.07 -20.12
C LYS A 350 -22.52 -8.11 -18.65
N ARG A 351 -21.56 -8.24 -17.72
CA ARG A 351 -21.82 -8.20 -16.28
C ARG A 351 -21.91 -6.75 -15.80
N THR A 352 -23.04 -6.39 -15.22
CA THR A 352 -23.29 -5.02 -14.72
C THR A 352 -22.36 -4.67 -13.56
N GLU A 353 -21.97 -5.65 -12.73
CA GLU A 353 -21.07 -5.39 -11.60
C GLU A 353 -19.66 -5.02 -12.10
N THR A 354 -19.19 -5.72 -13.14
CA THR A 354 -17.91 -5.40 -13.79
C THR A 354 -17.94 -4.04 -14.47
N ALA A 355 -19.05 -3.71 -15.13
CA ALA A 355 -19.24 -2.40 -15.77
C ALA A 355 -19.20 -1.25 -14.74
N ALA A 356 -19.89 -1.41 -13.60
CA ALA A 356 -19.88 -0.43 -12.52
C ALA A 356 -18.51 -0.31 -11.84
N PHE A 357 -17.87 -1.46 -11.54
CA PHE A 357 -16.56 -1.50 -10.88
C PHE A 357 -15.47 -0.81 -11.71
N ARG A 358 -15.52 -0.92 -13.04
CA ARG A 358 -14.59 -0.22 -13.94
C ARG A 358 -14.63 1.29 -13.76
N TRP A 359 -15.81 1.88 -13.65
CA TRP A 359 -15.96 3.33 -13.45
C TRP A 359 -15.48 3.77 -12.07
N LEU A 360 -15.73 2.95 -11.04
CA LEU A 360 -15.18 3.17 -9.71
C LEU A 360 -13.64 3.14 -9.72
N LEU A 361 -13.05 2.15 -10.38
CA LEU A 361 -11.60 2.03 -10.50
C LEU A 361 -10.99 3.22 -11.27
N LEU A 362 -11.65 3.67 -12.34
CA LEU A 362 -11.24 4.87 -13.08
C LEU A 362 -11.30 6.12 -12.20
N ALA A 363 -12.36 6.30 -11.41
CA ALA A 363 -12.48 7.41 -10.47
C ALA A 363 -11.34 7.36 -9.44
N MET A 364 -11.09 6.20 -8.84
CA MET A 364 -10.00 5.98 -7.89
C MET A 364 -8.63 6.28 -8.50
N TRP A 365 -8.38 5.85 -9.74
CA TRP A 365 -7.15 6.16 -10.48
C TRP A 365 -7.01 7.66 -10.74
N GLY A 366 -8.08 8.34 -11.17
CA GLY A 366 -8.08 9.80 -11.35
C GLY A 366 -7.80 10.56 -10.05
N GLY A 367 -8.35 10.09 -8.93
CA GLY A 367 -8.02 10.59 -7.60
C GLY A 367 -6.54 10.41 -7.27
N ALA A 368 -5.98 9.21 -7.50
CA ALA A 368 -4.55 8.95 -7.30
C ALA A 368 -3.66 9.88 -8.13
N ALA A 369 -3.95 10.01 -9.43
CA ALA A 369 -3.20 10.85 -10.35
C ALA A 369 -3.23 12.33 -9.95
N PHE A 370 -4.40 12.82 -9.49
CA PHE A 370 -4.53 14.17 -8.95
C PHE A 370 -3.71 14.35 -7.68
N GLY A 371 -3.77 13.40 -6.75
CA GLY A 371 -2.97 13.43 -5.51
C GLY A 371 -1.47 13.45 -5.78
N MET A 372 -1.00 12.59 -6.70
CA MET A 372 0.41 12.55 -7.12
C MET A 372 0.83 13.83 -7.85
N ALA A 373 -0.04 14.46 -8.62
CA ALA A 373 0.27 15.75 -9.26
C ALA A 373 0.45 16.86 -8.22
N LEU A 374 -0.29 16.82 -7.12
CA LEU A 374 -0.24 17.84 -6.08
C LEU A 374 0.93 17.67 -5.11
N TYR A 375 1.25 16.43 -4.73
CA TYR A 375 2.30 16.14 -3.74
C TYR A 375 3.65 15.80 -4.40
N GLY A 376 3.65 15.39 -5.66
CA GLY A 376 4.83 14.89 -6.37
C GLY A 376 4.84 13.35 -6.41
N ILE A 377 5.65 12.81 -7.31
CA ILE A 377 5.97 11.38 -7.39
C ILE A 377 7.40 11.24 -6.92
N ASN A 378 7.57 10.85 -5.66
CA ASN A 378 8.87 10.55 -5.07
C ASN A 378 9.02 9.04 -4.90
#